data_AF-A0A1R3HFR9-F1
#
_entry.id   AF-A0A1R3HFR9-F1
#
_cell.length_a   1.000
_cell.length_b   1.000
_cell.length_c   1.000
_cell.angle_alpha   90.00
_cell.angle_beta   90.00
_cell.angle_gamma   90.00
#
_symmetry.space_group_name_H-M   'P 1'
#
loop_
_entity.id
_entity.type
_entity.pdbx_description
1 polymer ?
#
loop_
_entity_poly.entity_id
_entity_poly.type
_entity_poly.pdbx_seq_one_letter_code
_entity_poly.pdbx_strand_id
1 'polypeptide(L)'
;MAKALVSAVIELLATITDEKTRQLLKLVTGVDEEVENLESNFKAIRCVVEDAEEKQFTNKSVGHWLESLKQVSYDMEDVLDEWKTTYHEFETDLTNEGEEGIYVHIKKKVRLLFSRFPFSHQVVRLHSLAVKVKEINEKLDHIAKEKERYQLATRTEMKQPRRLESTSFVDVSKLHGRDAAKNRIVSMLFGGDHDEDWEPLRATFQQGMPGTRILVTTRKEPVATALGSSRSQMFHLNQLSDEVCWSILSQMAFVGEDDDELAKNLEDIGREIAKKCKGLPLAAKTLGGLLREKKTRNEWQSILNMAVDDRSEKWRLDSPSSSSSTRRAHHLRLRMKEDYEILSADSIIGIEKLRSLVTIGGCELSGEALQKLFKRAKYLRLLDFALLRYFRDSVEVKEIPNEIGKLIHLRYLNLSDSKNLSELPEEICELKNLQYLSLYDCCGLEKLPDGIEKLINLRYLHTWGCWGLKYYPKGIGRLTSLRELDRVIARVGDDSPFTFRVKRNVINHSDEFSIGDLENLDLLHGQLYIWPEGGSVNEEEAKRAKLHKKRHLAKLKLPLLDMYKIDQLIEALNLPPSLGILYDADTTVR
;
A
#
# COMPACT_ATOMS: atom_id res chain seq x y z
N MET A 1 15.94 -0.48 1.79
CA MET A 1 14.88 0.09 0.90
C MET A 1 15.28 -0.01 -0.57
N ALA A 2 16.48 0.42 -0.97
CA ALA A 2 16.97 0.31 -2.34
C ALA A 2 17.01 -1.15 -2.81
N LYS A 3 17.37 -2.10 -1.93
CA LYS A 3 17.33 -3.54 -2.25
C LYS A 3 15.95 -3.99 -2.72
N ALA A 4 14.90 -3.58 -2.02
CA ALA A 4 13.52 -3.95 -2.34
C ALA A 4 13.08 -3.33 -3.67
N LEU A 5 13.43 -2.07 -3.93
CA LEU A 5 13.14 -1.39 -5.20
C LEU A 5 13.83 -2.08 -6.38
N VAL A 6 15.14 -2.35 -6.27
CA VAL A 6 15.90 -3.06 -7.32
C VAL A 6 15.31 -4.45 -7.58
N SER A 7 14.91 -5.16 -6.52
CA SER A 7 14.29 -6.49 -6.67
C SER A 7 12.95 -6.40 -7.39
N ALA A 8 12.10 -5.43 -7.02
CA ALA A 8 10.81 -5.20 -7.68
C ALA A 8 10.99 -4.82 -9.16
N VAL A 9 11.96 -3.97 -9.50
CA VAL A 9 12.25 -3.61 -10.89
C VAL A 9 12.72 -4.82 -11.70
N ILE A 10 13.56 -5.69 -11.13
CA ILE A 10 13.99 -6.93 -11.81
C ILE A 10 12.79 -7.86 -12.07
N GLU A 11 11.91 -8.03 -11.08
CA GLU A 11 10.69 -8.83 -11.26
C GLU A 11 9.78 -8.24 -12.35
N LEU A 12 9.62 -6.92 -12.38
CA LEU A 12 8.83 -6.23 -13.41
C LEU A 12 9.49 -6.34 -14.79
N LEU A 13 10.81 -6.20 -14.90
CA LEU A 13 11.55 -6.39 -16.15
C LEU A 13 11.35 -7.80 -16.71
N ALA A 14 11.40 -8.82 -15.84
CA ALA A 14 11.14 -10.20 -16.23
C ALA A 14 9.76 -10.39 -16.88
N THR A 15 8.75 -9.59 -16.47
CA THR A 15 7.42 -9.63 -17.10
C THR A 15 7.37 -9.02 -18.50
N ILE A 16 8.30 -8.12 -18.83
CA ILE A 16 8.36 -7.45 -20.16
C ILE A 16 9.29 -8.19 -21.12
N THR A 17 10.21 -9.01 -20.60
CA THR A 17 11.04 -9.90 -21.42
C THR A 17 10.30 -11.16 -21.92
N ASP A 18 9.02 -11.34 -21.53
CA ASP A 18 8.18 -12.43 -22.01
C ASP A 18 8.06 -12.45 -23.55
N GLU A 19 7.93 -13.65 -24.11
CA GLU A 19 7.96 -13.91 -25.56
C GLU A 19 6.97 -13.03 -26.34
N LYS A 20 5.77 -12.78 -25.78
CA LYS A 20 4.73 -11.95 -26.41
C LYS A 20 5.14 -10.48 -26.47
N THR A 21 5.74 -9.96 -25.39
CA THR A 21 6.16 -8.55 -25.29
C THR A 21 7.45 -8.30 -26.07
N ARG A 22 8.34 -9.30 -26.17
CA ARG A 22 9.55 -9.30 -27.01
C ARG A 22 9.23 -9.09 -28.50
N GLN A 23 8.04 -9.47 -28.97
CA GLN A 23 7.62 -9.21 -30.36
C GLN A 23 7.35 -7.73 -30.65
N LEU A 24 6.83 -6.98 -29.69
CA LEU A 24 6.59 -5.54 -29.84
C LEU A 24 7.87 -4.72 -29.69
N LEU A 25 8.80 -5.18 -28.82
CA LEU A 25 10.14 -4.59 -28.70
C LEU A 25 10.86 -4.56 -30.06
N LYS A 26 10.72 -5.61 -30.89
CA LYS A 26 11.29 -5.67 -32.24
C LYS A 26 10.77 -4.60 -33.21
N LEU A 27 9.69 -3.90 -32.88
CA LEU A 27 9.17 -2.79 -33.69
C LEU A 27 9.97 -1.51 -33.52
N VAL A 28 10.74 -1.39 -32.44
CA VAL A 28 11.59 -0.24 -32.16
C VAL A 28 13.04 -0.69 -32.10
N THR A 29 13.86 -0.22 -33.04
CA THR A 29 15.24 -0.67 -33.22
C THR A 29 16.09 -0.38 -31.99
N GLY A 30 16.77 -1.40 -31.46
CA GLY A 30 17.77 -1.30 -30.38
C GLY A 30 17.20 -1.37 -28.96
N VAL A 31 15.89 -1.38 -28.77
CA VAL A 31 15.28 -1.37 -27.42
C VAL A 31 15.44 -2.71 -26.70
N ASP A 32 15.51 -3.80 -27.46
CA ASP A 32 15.80 -5.13 -26.94
C ASP A 32 17.17 -5.19 -26.25
N GLU A 33 18.20 -4.62 -26.87
CA GLU A 33 19.54 -4.52 -26.29
C GLU A 33 19.54 -3.62 -25.04
N GLU A 34 18.84 -2.48 -25.08
CA GLU A 34 18.72 -1.58 -23.91
C GLU A 34 18.03 -2.26 -22.71
N VAL A 35 17.01 -3.08 -22.95
CA VAL A 35 16.30 -3.84 -21.90
C VAL A 35 17.20 -4.93 -21.31
N GLU A 36 17.97 -5.65 -22.14
CA GLU A 36 18.92 -6.67 -21.68
C GLU A 36 20.05 -6.04 -20.84
N ASN A 37 20.55 -4.87 -21.24
CA ASN A 37 21.55 -4.10 -20.49
C ASN A 37 21.01 -3.62 -19.14
N LEU A 38 19.80 -3.07 -19.10
CA LEU A 38 19.12 -2.69 -17.84
C LEU A 38 19.01 -3.87 -16.88
N GLU A 39 18.54 -5.02 -17.38
CA GLU A 39 18.39 -6.23 -16.57
C GLU A 39 19.74 -6.70 -16.00
N SER A 40 20.78 -6.72 -16.83
CA SER A 40 22.15 -7.07 -16.43
C SER A 40 22.67 -6.14 -15.34
N ASN A 41 22.53 -4.82 -15.53
CA ASN A 41 22.97 -3.81 -14.58
C ASN A 41 22.24 -3.87 -13.24
N PHE A 42 20.90 -3.98 -13.26
CA PHE A 42 20.12 -4.13 -12.02
C PHE A 42 20.50 -5.42 -11.28
N LYS A 43 20.73 -6.54 -11.98
CA LYS A 43 21.23 -7.78 -11.36
C LYS A 43 22.62 -7.58 -10.74
N ALA A 44 23.53 -6.91 -11.45
CA ALA A 44 24.87 -6.63 -10.96
C ALA A 44 24.88 -5.68 -9.75
N ILE A 45 23.95 -4.74 -9.69
CA ILE A 45 23.75 -3.83 -8.57
C ILE A 45 23.10 -4.56 -7.40
N ARG A 46 22.09 -5.41 -7.63
CA ARG A 46 21.42 -6.21 -6.58
C ARG A 46 22.41 -6.95 -5.69
N CYS A 47 23.50 -7.45 -6.27
CA CYS A 47 24.53 -8.20 -5.54
C CYS A 47 25.36 -7.36 -4.56
N VAL A 48 25.33 -6.02 -4.66
CA VAL A 48 26.12 -5.09 -3.83
C VAL A 48 25.28 -4.13 -2.99
N VAL A 49 23.96 -4.03 -3.23
CA VAL A 49 23.09 -3.04 -2.57
C VAL A 49 22.96 -3.25 -1.07
N GLU A 50 23.02 -4.49 -0.58
CA GLU A 50 23.02 -4.74 0.87
C GLU A 50 24.23 -4.11 1.57
N ASP A 51 25.42 -4.36 1.04
CA ASP A 51 26.66 -3.80 1.57
C ASP A 51 26.65 -2.28 1.47
N ALA A 52 26.11 -1.71 0.38
CA ALA A 52 25.91 -0.28 0.27
C ALA A 52 24.94 0.26 1.34
N GLU A 53 23.82 -0.43 1.61
CA GLU A 53 22.88 -0.04 2.66
C GLU A 53 23.51 -0.06 4.06
N GLU A 54 24.43 -0.97 4.33
CA GLU A 54 25.22 -0.98 5.58
C GLU A 54 26.24 0.17 5.60
N LYS A 55 26.96 0.40 4.51
CA LYS A 55 28.02 1.43 4.41
C LYS A 55 27.49 2.87 4.37
N GLN A 56 26.21 3.09 4.08
CA GLN A 56 25.64 4.44 4.01
C GLN A 56 25.71 5.20 5.35
N PHE A 57 25.75 4.47 6.47
CA PHE A 57 25.80 5.07 7.81
C PHE A 57 27.18 5.62 8.16
N THR A 58 28.23 5.11 7.49
CA THR A 58 29.62 5.54 7.70
C THR A 58 30.16 6.38 6.55
N ASN A 59 29.62 6.21 5.33
CA ASN A 59 30.07 6.89 4.12
C ASN A 59 28.91 7.63 3.44
N LYS A 60 28.92 8.97 3.53
CA LYS A 60 27.91 9.84 2.91
C LYS A 60 27.85 9.69 1.38
N SER A 61 28.97 9.43 0.70
CA SER A 61 29.01 9.21 -0.75
C SER A 61 28.28 7.94 -1.17
N VAL A 62 28.35 6.88 -0.36
CA VAL A 62 27.54 5.66 -0.56
C VAL A 62 26.05 5.97 -0.36
N GLY A 63 25.72 6.84 0.60
CA GLY A 63 24.36 7.37 0.77
C GLY A 63 23.85 8.10 -0.48
N HIS A 64 24.67 8.96 -1.09
CA HIS A 64 24.33 9.63 -2.35
C HIS A 64 24.17 8.65 -3.52
N TRP A 65 25.05 7.66 -3.62
CA TRP A 65 24.97 6.60 -4.63
C TRP A 65 23.67 5.78 -4.51
N LEU A 66 23.29 5.40 -3.28
CA LEU A 66 22.01 4.72 -3.02
C LEU A 66 20.81 5.58 -3.40
N GLU A 67 20.88 6.89 -3.17
CA GLU A 67 19.78 7.79 -3.52
C GLU A 67 19.61 7.91 -5.04
N SER A 68 20.71 8.03 -5.78
CA SER A 68 20.70 7.97 -7.26
C SER A 68 20.11 6.65 -7.75
N LEU A 69 20.48 5.53 -7.14
CA LEU A 69 19.94 4.22 -7.49
C LEU A 69 18.43 4.11 -7.23
N LYS A 70 17.94 4.63 -6.10
CA LYS A 70 16.50 4.68 -5.81
C LYS A 70 15.77 5.48 -6.89
N GLN A 71 16.29 6.65 -7.27
CA GLN A 71 15.68 7.50 -8.28
C GLN A 71 15.59 6.80 -9.64
N VAL A 72 16.67 6.14 -10.09
CA VAL A 72 16.67 5.37 -11.35
C VAL A 72 15.74 4.17 -11.29
N SER A 73 15.67 3.47 -10.15
CA SER A 73 14.73 2.36 -9.95
C SER A 73 13.28 2.83 -10.06
N TYR A 74 12.99 3.99 -9.48
CA TYR A 74 11.70 4.64 -9.52
C TYR A 74 11.29 5.10 -10.93
N ASP A 75 12.19 5.77 -11.65
CA ASP A 75 11.93 6.18 -13.03
C ASP A 75 11.73 4.94 -13.94
N MET A 76 12.45 3.85 -13.67
CA MET A 76 12.26 2.58 -14.39
C MET A 76 10.89 1.97 -14.12
N GLU A 77 10.46 1.91 -12.85
CA GLU A 77 9.13 1.40 -12.49
C GLU A 77 8.01 2.17 -13.21
N ASP A 78 8.16 3.50 -13.34
CA ASP A 78 7.22 4.33 -14.08
C ASP A 78 7.18 3.94 -15.58
N VAL A 79 8.33 3.76 -16.23
CA VAL A 79 8.39 3.35 -17.64
C VAL A 79 7.79 1.96 -17.86
N LEU A 80 8.05 1.01 -16.95
CA LEU A 80 7.51 -0.34 -17.03
C LEU A 80 5.97 -0.35 -16.95
N ASP A 81 5.39 0.49 -16.10
CA ASP A 81 3.94 0.65 -15.97
C ASP A 81 3.30 1.28 -17.23
N GLU A 82 3.93 2.32 -17.79
CA GLU A 82 3.49 2.94 -19.05
C GLU A 82 3.55 1.94 -20.21
N TRP A 83 4.60 1.10 -20.23
CA TRP A 83 4.77 0.03 -21.21
C TRP A 83 3.65 -1.00 -21.12
N LYS A 84 3.35 -1.52 -19.92
CA LYS A 84 2.24 -2.48 -19.70
C LYS A 84 0.90 -1.92 -20.14
N THR A 85 0.65 -0.66 -19.83
CA THR A 85 -0.61 0.01 -20.22
C THR A 85 -0.73 0.11 -21.74
N THR A 86 0.34 0.53 -22.41
CA THR A 86 0.39 0.63 -23.88
C THR A 86 0.26 -0.74 -24.55
N TYR A 87 0.86 -1.78 -23.96
CA TYR A 87 0.72 -3.16 -24.42
C TYR A 87 -0.74 -3.62 -24.39
N HIS A 88 -1.42 -3.43 -23.26
CA HIS A 88 -2.81 -3.86 -23.14
C HIS A 88 -3.75 -3.12 -24.09
N GLU A 89 -3.51 -1.83 -24.36
CA GLU A 89 -4.25 -1.09 -25.39
C GLU A 89 -4.05 -1.72 -26.79
N PHE A 90 -2.81 -2.10 -27.12
CA PHE A 90 -2.49 -2.75 -28.38
C PHE A 90 -3.16 -4.12 -28.51
N GLU A 91 -3.18 -4.90 -27.43
CA GLU A 91 -3.84 -6.21 -27.38
C GLU A 91 -5.36 -6.08 -27.59
N THR A 92 -6.00 -5.10 -26.93
CA THR A 92 -7.45 -4.87 -27.07
C THR A 92 -7.84 -4.47 -28.49
N ASP A 93 -7.04 -3.65 -29.16
CA ASP A 93 -7.33 -3.21 -30.54
C ASP A 93 -7.25 -4.36 -31.54
N LEU A 94 -6.34 -5.31 -31.32
CA LEU A 94 -6.21 -6.50 -32.16
C LEU A 94 -7.36 -7.49 -31.97
N THR A 95 -7.82 -7.69 -30.72
CA THR A 95 -8.96 -8.59 -30.45
C THR A 95 -10.28 -8.11 -31.05
N ASN A 96 -10.41 -6.80 -31.31
CA ASN A 96 -11.58 -6.23 -31.95
C ASN A 96 -11.57 -6.40 -33.50
N GLU A 97 -10.46 -6.84 -34.12
CA GLU A 97 -10.31 -6.93 -35.59
C GLU A 97 -10.22 -8.37 -36.16
N GLY A 98 -10.48 -9.41 -35.37
CA GLY A 98 -10.55 -10.81 -35.84
C GLY A 98 -9.22 -11.59 -35.74
N GLU A 99 -9.33 -12.91 -35.60
CA GLU A 99 -8.26 -13.83 -35.19
C GLU A 99 -7.20 -14.10 -36.28
N GLU A 100 -6.24 -13.20 -36.45
CA GLU A 100 -4.91 -13.55 -36.99
C GLU A 100 -3.80 -12.99 -36.10
N GLY A 101 -2.76 -13.79 -35.83
CA GLY A 101 -1.72 -13.49 -34.84
C GLY A 101 -0.94 -12.17 -35.01
N ILE A 102 -0.56 -11.61 -33.86
CA ILE A 102 0.11 -10.30 -33.64
C ILE A 102 1.20 -9.99 -34.69
N TYR A 103 2.14 -10.90 -34.92
CA TYR A 103 3.29 -10.68 -35.81
C TYR A 103 2.93 -10.58 -37.31
N VAL A 104 1.97 -11.39 -37.78
CA VAL A 104 1.54 -11.42 -39.19
C VAL A 104 0.75 -10.15 -39.54
N HIS A 105 -0.08 -9.68 -38.61
CA HIS A 105 -0.90 -8.49 -38.77
C HIS A 105 -0.05 -7.20 -38.84
N ILE A 106 0.95 -7.07 -37.97
CA ILE A 106 1.82 -5.89 -37.94
C ILE A 106 2.68 -5.81 -39.20
N LYS A 107 3.28 -6.91 -39.66
CA LYS A 107 4.10 -6.91 -40.89
C LYS A 107 3.27 -6.69 -42.16
N LYS A 108 2.04 -7.20 -42.24
CA LYS A 108 1.11 -6.96 -43.37
C LYS A 108 0.65 -5.49 -43.42
N LYS A 109 0.33 -4.87 -42.28
CA LYS A 109 -0.14 -3.47 -42.21
C LYS A 109 0.97 -2.43 -42.26
N VAL A 110 2.20 -2.77 -41.87
CA VAL A 110 3.39 -1.90 -42.04
C VAL A 110 3.72 -1.66 -43.53
N ARG A 111 3.32 -2.58 -44.44
CA ARG A 111 3.40 -2.35 -45.89
C ARG A 111 2.33 -1.40 -46.46
N LEU A 112 1.35 -0.97 -45.66
CA LEU A 112 0.24 -0.10 -46.08
C LEU A 112 0.32 1.33 -45.48
N LEU A 113 1.46 1.72 -44.89
CA LEU A 113 1.63 2.90 -44.01
C LEU A 113 1.56 4.30 -44.63
N PHE A 114 0.92 4.50 -45.78
CA PHE A 114 0.65 5.84 -46.31
C PHE A 114 -0.84 6.19 -46.42
N SER A 115 -1.75 5.37 -45.87
CA SER A 115 -3.16 5.74 -45.74
C SER A 115 -3.63 5.79 -44.28
N ARG A 116 -4.46 6.79 -43.99
CA ARG A 116 -4.97 7.24 -42.68
C ARG A 116 -5.59 6.10 -41.83
N PHE A 117 -4.83 5.53 -40.88
CA PHE A 117 -5.31 4.53 -39.90
C PHE A 117 -4.74 4.75 -38.47
N PRO A 118 -5.42 4.29 -37.40
CA PRO A 118 -5.20 4.70 -36.00
C PRO A 118 -3.91 4.20 -35.32
N PHE A 119 -3.10 3.35 -35.99
CA PHE A 119 -1.89 2.75 -35.39
C PHE A 119 -0.65 3.66 -35.39
N SER A 120 -0.66 4.80 -36.09
CA SER A 120 0.48 5.72 -36.11
C SER A 120 0.80 6.29 -34.73
N HIS A 121 -0.22 6.57 -33.92
CA HIS A 121 -0.05 7.13 -32.58
C HIS A 121 0.55 6.12 -31.58
N GLN A 122 0.25 4.82 -31.72
CA GLN A 122 0.78 3.78 -30.83
C GLN A 122 2.27 3.52 -31.08
N VAL A 123 2.70 3.51 -32.35
CA VAL A 123 4.12 3.39 -32.70
C VAL A 123 4.92 4.59 -32.17
N VAL A 124 4.34 5.80 -32.24
CA VAL A 124 4.94 7.01 -31.64
C VAL A 124 5.09 6.88 -30.12
N ARG A 125 4.10 6.30 -29.43
CA ARG A 125 4.20 6.02 -27.98
C ARG A 125 5.29 5.01 -27.64
N LEU A 126 5.40 3.92 -28.39
CA LEU A 126 6.46 2.92 -28.20
C LEU A 126 7.85 3.52 -28.44
N HIS A 127 8.00 4.36 -29.46
CA HIS A 127 9.24 5.10 -29.69
C HIS A 127 9.56 6.07 -28.53
N SER A 128 8.55 6.78 -28.00
CA SER A 128 8.77 7.63 -26.82
C SER A 128 9.21 6.84 -25.59
N LEU A 129 8.65 5.65 -25.36
CA LEU A 129 9.06 4.77 -24.26
C LEU A 129 10.49 4.25 -24.45
N ALA A 130 10.85 3.88 -25.68
CA ALA A 130 12.20 3.46 -26.04
C ALA A 130 13.26 4.51 -25.70
N VAL A 131 12.99 5.78 -25.99
CA VAL A 131 13.88 6.89 -25.63
C VAL A 131 14.04 6.99 -24.10
N LYS A 132 12.94 6.88 -23.33
CA LYS A 132 13.01 6.86 -21.86
C LYS A 132 13.82 5.69 -21.32
N VAL A 133 13.65 4.49 -21.89
CA VAL A 133 14.41 3.28 -21.51
C VAL A 133 15.91 3.52 -21.70
N LYS A 134 16.31 4.06 -22.86
CA LYS A 134 17.70 4.39 -23.16
C LYS A 134 18.29 5.41 -22.17
N GLU A 135 17.57 6.50 -21.91
CA GLU A 135 18.03 7.51 -20.93
C GLU A 135 18.20 6.93 -19.51
N ILE A 136 17.33 6.00 -19.11
CA ILE A 136 17.44 5.31 -17.81
C ILE A 136 18.63 4.35 -17.82
N ASN A 137 18.85 3.63 -18.93
CA ASN A 137 19.97 2.71 -19.05
C ASN A 137 21.31 3.45 -18.95
N GLU A 138 21.46 4.60 -19.62
CA GLU A 138 22.65 5.46 -19.50
C GLU A 138 22.91 5.91 -18.05
N LYS A 139 21.86 6.33 -17.33
CA LYS A 139 21.96 6.70 -15.90
C LYS A 139 22.34 5.49 -15.03
N LEU A 140 21.74 4.33 -15.27
CA LEU A 140 22.01 3.11 -14.52
C LEU A 140 23.44 2.61 -14.78
N ASP A 141 23.92 2.70 -16.01
CA ASP A 141 25.30 2.37 -16.40
C ASP A 141 26.32 3.18 -15.61
N HIS A 142 26.08 4.49 -15.46
CA HIS A 142 26.93 5.34 -14.63
C HIS A 142 26.94 4.88 -13.17
N ILE A 143 25.77 4.61 -12.59
CA ILE A 143 25.64 4.11 -11.21
C ILE A 143 26.32 2.75 -11.05
N ALA A 144 26.16 1.85 -12.03
CA ALA A 144 26.75 0.52 -12.05
C ALA A 144 28.28 0.59 -12.10
N LYS A 145 28.87 1.56 -12.81
CA LYS A 145 30.32 1.80 -12.85
C LYS A 145 30.83 2.47 -11.57
N GLU A 146 30.09 3.41 -11.00
CA GLU A 146 30.50 4.09 -9.75
C GLU A 146 30.61 3.15 -8.55
N LYS A 147 29.88 2.02 -8.56
CA LYS A 147 29.90 1.03 -7.47
C LYS A 147 31.32 0.53 -7.15
N GLU A 148 32.18 0.45 -8.17
CA GLU A 148 33.56 -0.04 -8.03
C GLU A 148 34.42 0.89 -7.18
N ARG A 149 34.14 2.19 -7.22
CA ARG A 149 34.90 3.21 -6.46
C ARG A 149 34.70 3.10 -4.95
N TYR A 150 33.59 2.49 -4.52
CA TYR A 150 33.23 2.37 -3.11
C TYR A 150 33.60 1.01 -2.50
N GLN A 151 34.31 0.16 -3.26
CA GLN A 151 34.76 -1.17 -2.83
C GLN A 151 33.61 -1.99 -2.22
N LEU A 152 32.44 -1.94 -2.86
CA LEU A 152 31.25 -2.64 -2.36
C LEU A 152 31.42 -4.15 -2.50
N ALA A 153 31.22 -4.88 -1.41
CA ALA A 153 31.38 -6.32 -1.37
C ALA A 153 30.17 -7.02 -1.99
N THR A 154 30.42 -8.04 -2.82
CA THR A 154 29.38 -8.90 -3.35
C THR A 154 29.00 -9.92 -2.28
N ARG A 155 27.75 -9.90 -1.79
CA ARG A 155 27.24 -10.98 -0.92
C ARG A 155 26.59 -12.04 -1.80
N THR A 156 27.22 -13.21 -1.89
CA THR A 156 26.74 -14.37 -2.68
C THR A 156 25.63 -15.16 -1.99
N GLU A 157 25.31 -14.87 -0.72
CA GLU A 157 24.25 -15.55 0.02
C GLU A 157 22.99 -14.70 0.12
N MET A 158 21.91 -15.13 -0.55
CA MET A 158 20.55 -14.65 -0.29
C MET A 158 20.12 -15.10 1.10
N LYS A 159 20.42 -14.31 2.14
CA LYS A 159 19.65 -14.37 3.38
C LYS A 159 18.38 -13.55 3.17
N GLN A 160 17.23 -14.19 3.39
CA GLN A 160 15.90 -13.53 3.45
C GLN A 160 15.99 -12.22 4.25
N PRO A 161 15.12 -11.22 4.00
CA PRO A 161 15.12 -9.99 4.78
C PRO A 161 14.89 -10.32 6.25
N ARG A 162 15.99 -10.44 7.00
CA ARG A 162 15.97 -10.56 8.43
C ARG A 162 15.44 -9.23 8.94
N ARG A 163 14.34 -9.32 9.69
CA ARG A 163 13.95 -8.31 10.67
C ARG A 163 15.24 -7.80 11.32
N LEU A 164 15.45 -6.48 11.42
CA LEU A 164 16.61 -5.90 12.14
C LEU A 164 16.85 -6.73 13.40
N GLU A 165 17.88 -7.56 13.37
CA GLU A 165 18.20 -8.43 14.50
C GLU A 165 18.72 -7.49 15.58
N SER A 166 17.91 -7.28 16.62
CA SER A 166 18.40 -6.65 17.84
C SER A 166 19.54 -7.52 18.36
N THR A 167 20.76 -6.97 18.38
CA THR A 167 21.90 -7.67 18.96
C THR A 167 21.89 -7.51 20.48
N SER A 168 22.54 -8.42 21.19
CA SER A 168 22.76 -8.29 22.64
C SER A 168 23.86 -7.27 22.99
N PHE A 169 24.59 -6.78 21.98
CA PHE A 169 25.67 -5.81 22.17
C PHE A 169 25.10 -4.41 22.36
N VAL A 170 25.15 -3.92 23.60
CA VAL A 170 24.73 -2.57 23.98
C VAL A 170 25.88 -1.87 24.68
N ASP A 171 26.15 -0.63 24.28
CA ASP A 171 27.04 0.26 25.01
C ASP A 171 26.36 0.69 26.31
N VAL A 172 26.71 0.03 27.41
CA VAL A 172 26.10 0.21 28.74
C VAL A 172 26.30 1.65 29.24
N SER A 173 27.36 2.33 28.80
CA SER A 173 27.63 3.73 29.19
C SER A 173 26.59 4.73 28.67
N LYS A 174 25.76 4.32 27.70
CA LYS A 174 24.69 5.12 27.10
C LYS A 174 23.30 4.78 27.64
N LEU A 175 23.20 3.88 28.62
CA LEU A 175 21.93 3.51 29.26
C LEU A 175 21.68 4.37 30.49
N HIS A 176 20.54 5.07 30.50
CA HIS A 176 20.17 5.98 31.58
C HIS A 176 18.83 5.60 32.21
N GLY A 177 18.74 5.70 33.54
CA GLY A 177 17.48 5.62 34.30
C GLY A 177 16.76 4.27 34.26
N ARG A 178 17.46 3.17 33.96
CA ARG A 178 16.89 1.81 33.87
C ARG A 178 17.37 0.84 34.94
N ASP A 179 18.11 1.30 35.94
CA ASP A 179 18.70 0.43 36.98
C ASP A 179 17.64 -0.30 37.83
N ALA A 180 16.55 0.38 38.20
CA ALA A 180 15.47 -0.25 38.95
C ALA A 180 14.74 -1.34 38.13
N ALA A 181 14.50 -1.07 36.84
CA ALA A 181 13.90 -2.05 35.93
C ALA A 181 14.83 -3.24 35.70
N LYS A 182 16.12 -2.98 35.50
CA LYS A 182 17.17 -4.01 35.39
C LYS A 182 17.18 -4.90 36.63
N ASN A 183 17.25 -4.31 37.83
CA ASN A 183 17.31 -5.07 39.09
C ASN A 183 16.05 -5.92 39.30
N ARG A 184 14.89 -5.43 38.90
CA ARG A 184 13.62 -6.17 39.00
C ARG A 184 13.50 -7.30 37.97
N ILE A 185 13.94 -7.09 36.74
CA ILE A 185 14.00 -8.15 35.72
C ILE A 185 15.00 -9.22 36.18
N VAL A 186 16.14 -8.82 36.73
CA VAL A 186 17.13 -9.73 37.33
C VAL A 186 16.46 -10.53 38.47
N SER A 187 15.76 -9.89 39.42
CA SER A 187 15.10 -10.62 40.49
C SER A 187 13.99 -11.57 40.01
N MET A 188 13.26 -11.21 38.94
CA MET A 188 12.26 -12.09 38.31
C MET A 188 12.89 -13.29 37.60
N LEU A 189 14.08 -13.13 37.01
CA LEU A 189 14.80 -14.23 36.36
C LEU A 189 15.44 -15.19 37.37
N PHE A 190 15.75 -14.71 38.58
CA PHE A 190 16.47 -15.47 39.61
C PHE A 190 15.62 -15.84 40.85
N GLY A 191 14.31 -15.58 40.88
CA GLY A 191 13.45 -15.82 42.06
C GLY A 191 12.11 -16.50 41.78
N GLY A 192 11.94 -17.74 42.30
CA GLY A 192 10.67 -18.36 42.71
C GLY A 192 9.83 -19.11 41.67
N ASP A 193 9.51 -20.37 41.98
CA ASP A 193 8.67 -21.32 41.22
C ASP A 193 7.22 -20.88 41.04
N HIS A 194 6.61 -21.24 39.90
CA HIS A 194 5.33 -21.98 39.82
C HIS A 194 5.05 -22.35 38.35
N ASP A 195 4.89 -23.66 38.14
CA ASP A 195 4.42 -24.37 36.94
C ASP A 195 2.90 -24.20 36.78
N GLU A 196 2.42 -23.98 35.55
CA GLU A 196 1.39 -24.79 34.88
C GLU A 196 1.06 -24.22 33.48
N ASP A 197 0.95 -25.14 32.50
CA ASP A 197 0.52 -25.03 31.09
C ASP A 197 1.49 -24.49 30.00
N TRP A 198 2.34 -25.38 29.44
CA TRP A 198 3.21 -25.07 28.28
C TRP A 198 3.46 -26.22 27.27
N GLU A 199 2.53 -27.16 27.13
CA GLU A 199 2.73 -28.38 26.31
C GLU A 199 3.09 -28.14 24.81
N PRO A 200 2.53 -27.15 24.08
CA PRO A 200 2.88 -26.98 22.66
C PRO A 200 4.33 -26.49 22.40
N LEU A 201 4.97 -25.87 23.38
CA LEU A 201 6.34 -25.36 23.28
C LEU A 201 7.35 -26.24 24.06
N ARG A 202 6.90 -27.08 24.98
CA ARG A 202 7.76 -28.05 25.68
C ARG A 202 8.40 -29.05 24.70
N ALA A 203 7.66 -29.41 23.66
CA ALA A 203 8.13 -30.29 22.58
C ALA A 203 9.34 -29.72 21.81
N THR A 204 9.46 -28.39 21.67
CA THR A 204 10.60 -27.76 20.98
C THR A 204 11.85 -27.65 21.85
N PHE A 205 11.76 -27.87 23.18
CA PHE A 205 12.85 -27.69 24.14
C PHE A 205 13.22 -28.94 24.95
N GLN A 206 12.86 -30.15 24.50
CA GLN A 206 13.20 -31.43 25.15
C GLN A 206 14.72 -31.71 25.33
N GLN A 207 15.60 -30.77 24.96
CA GLN A 207 17.04 -30.82 25.25
C GLN A 207 17.56 -29.70 26.18
N GLY A 208 16.69 -28.83 26.72
CA GLY A 208 17.09 -27.74 27.63
C GLY A 208 17.10 -28.16 29.10
N MET A 209 18.15 -27.79 29.85
CA MET A 209 18.29 -28.14 31.27
C MET A 209 17.23 -27.46 32.16
N PRO A 210 16.79 -28.11 33.27
CA PRO A 210 15.99 -27.49 34.32
C PRO A 210 16.64 -26.20 34.84
N GLY A 211 15.87 -25.11 34.96
CA GLY A 211 16.37 -23.78 35.34
C GLY A 211 16.51 -22.79 34.17
N THR A 212 16.26 -23.20 32.92
CA THR A 212 16.24 -22.30 31.76
C THR A 212 15.05 -21.33 31.85
N ARG A 213 15.28 -20.03 31.63
CA ARG A 213 14.25 -18.97 31.64
C ARG A 213 14.25 -18.25 30.30
N ILE A 214 13.07 -17.95 29.76
CA ILE A 214 12.90 -17.26 28.47
C ILE A 214 12.30 -15.88 28.75
N LEU A 215 12.99 -14.83 28.31
CA LEU A 215 12.49 -13.45 28.35
C LEU A 215 11.94 -13.09 26.97
N VAL A 216 10.63 -12.86 26.88
CA VAL A 216 9.97 -12.41 25.66
C VAL A 216 9.68 -10.92 25.74
N THR A 217 10.05 -10.16 24.72
CA THR A 217 9.68 -8.74 24.58
C THR A 217 8.61 -8.58 23.50
N THR A 218 7.50 -7.92 23.82
CA THR A 218 6.39 -7.69 22.89
C THR A 218 5.74 -6.34 23.16
N ARG A 219 5.14 -5.75 22.12
CA ARG A 219 4.30 -4.53 22.23
C ARG A 219 2.82 -4.84 22.41
N LYS A 220 2.44 -6.12 22.43
CA LYS A 220 1.04 -6.57 22.53
C LYS A 220 0.90 -7.54 23.71
N GLU A 221 0.16 -7.13 24.73
CA GLU A 221 -0.18 -7.97 25.88
C GLU A 221 -0.82 -9.31 25.47
N PRO A 222 -1.75 -9.38 24.48
CA PRO A 222 -2.33 -10.66 24.05
C PRO A 222 -1.29 -11.67 23.55
N VAL A 223 -0.14 -11.22 23.03
CA VAL A 223 0.93 -12.12 22.59
C VAL A 223 1.64 -12.74 23.80
N ALA A 224 1.86 -11.99 24.87
CA ALA A 224 2.44 -12.53 26.09
C ALA A 224 1.46 -13.47 26.81
N THR A 225 0.16 -13.16 26.81
CA THR A 225 -0.88 -14.06 27.34
C THR A 225 -0.97 -15.35 26.51
N ALA A 226 -0.94 -15.25 25.18
CA ALA A 226 -0.90 -16.42 24.30
C ALA A 226 0.37 -17.26 24.49
N LEU A 227 1.45 -16.66 25.01
CA LEU A 227 2.68 -17.34 25.38
C LEU A 227 2.69 -17.85 26.84
N GLY A 228 1.51 -17.97 27.47
CA GLY A 228 1.37 -18.56 28.81
C GLY A 228 1.86 -17.68 29.96
N SER A 229 2.23 -16.41 29.71
CA SER A 229 2.66 -15.50 30.79
C SER A 229 1.47 -15.02 31.61
N SER A 230 1.47 -15.30 32.91
CA SER A 230 0.51 -14.73 33.87
C SER A 230 0.78 -13.24 34.12
N ARG A 231 -0.23 -12.46 34.55
CA ARG A 231 -0.06 -11.03 34.87
C ARG A 231 1.05 -10.74 35.89
N SER A 232 1.32 -11.66 36.82
CA SER A 232 2.40 -11.58 37.80
C SER A 232 3.81 -11.71 37.20
N GLN A 233 3.92 -12.32 36.02
CA GLN A 233 5.19 -12.52 35.30
C GLN A 233 5.44 -11.43 34.23
N MET A 234 4.47 -10.55 33.98
CA MET A 234 4.60 -9.49 32.98
C MET A 234 5.24 -8.24 33.58
N PHE A 235 6.35 -7.80 32.98
CA PHE A 235 7.03 -6.56 33.36
C PHE A 235 6.74 -5.44 32.35
N HIS A 236 5.93 -4.46 32.75
CA HIS A 236 5.70 -3.25 31.95
C HIS A 236 6.83 -2.24 32.18
N LEU A 237 7.53 -1.86 31.11
CA LEU A 237 8.60 -0.87 31.20
C LEU A 237 8.01 0.53 31.33
N ASN A 238 8.26 1.18 32.47
CA ASN A 238 7.76 2.53 32.75
C ASN A 238 8.39 3.60 31.85
N GLN A 239 7.72 4.74 31.71
CA GLN A 239 8.29 5.94 31.09
C GLN A 239 9.48 6.47 31.92
N LEU A 240 10.44 7.14 31.27
CA LEU A 240 11.54 7.84 31.93
C LEU A 240 11.06 9.16 32.53
N SER A 241 11.76 9.68 33.54
CA SER A 241 11.53 11.05 34.00
C SER A 241 12.09 12.06 33.01
N ASP A 242 11.55 13.29 33.05
CA ASP A 242 11.99 14.38 32.19
C ASP A 242 13.48 14.70 32.37
N GLU A 243 13.99 14.57 33.61
CA GLU A 243 15.41 14.71 33.93
C GLU A 243 16.30 13.68 33.22
N VAL A 244 15.86 12.43 33.14
CA VAL A 244 16.60 11.38 32.42
C VAL A 244 16.49 11.60 30.91
N CYS A 245 15.32 12.04 30.41
CA CYS A 245 15.16 12.44 29.02
C CYS A 245 16.08 13.61 28.66
N TRP A 246 16.24 14.59 29.55
CA TRP A 246 17.18 15.70 29.36
C TRP A 246 18.61 15.19 29.31
N SER A 247 19.02 14.30 30.22
CA SER A 247 20.37 13.71 30.20
C SER A 247 20.68 12.97 28.89
N ILE A 248 19.74 12.19 28.36
CA ILE A 248 19.90 11.51 27.07
C ILE A 248 20.01 12.53 25.93
N LEU A 249 19.12 13.52 25.92
CA LEU A 249 19.05 14.54 24.88
C LEU A 249 20.32 15.41 24.87
N SER A 250 20.75 15.90 26.03
CA SER A 250 21.95 16.74 26.19
C SER A 250 23.21 15.99 25.81
N GLN A 251 23.34 14.72 26.23
CA GLN A 251 24.47 13.88 25.83
C GLN A 251 24.56 13.79 24.31
N MET A 252 23.44 13.70 23.58
CA MET A 252 23.43 13.62 22.12
C MET A 252 23.63 14.99 21.43
N ALA A 253 23.05 16.05 21.99
CA ALA A 253 23.12 17.40 21.44
C ALA A 253 24.53 18.01 21.56
N PHE A 254 25.26 17.69 22.62
CA PHE A 254 26.58 18.26 22.91
C PHE A 254 27.74 17.26 22.74
N VAL A 255 27.55 16.16 21.99
CA VAL A 255 28.65 15.21 21.71
C VAL A 255 29.80 15.90 20.98
N GLY A 256 30.93 16.05 21.67
CA GLY A 256 32.16 16.65 21.16
C GLY A 256 32.16 18.17 21.15
N GLU A 257 31.28 18.79 21.95
CA GLU A 257 31.26 20.24 22.18
C GLU A 257 31.91 20.56 23.53
N ASP A 258 32.92 21.43 23.52
CA ASP A 258 33.69 21.81 24.71
C ASP A 258 33.24 23.17 25.29
N ASP A 259 32.21 23.80 24.72
CA ASP A 259 31.66 25.08 25.16
C ASP A 259 30.61 24.92 26.26
N ASP A 260 31.07 24.95 27.52
CA ASP A 260 30.24 24.90 28.73
C ASP A 260 29.28 26.10 28.89
N GLU A 261 29.59 27.26 28.28
CA GLU A 261 28.69 28.42 28.34
C GLU A 261 27.50 28.25 27.39
N LEU A 262 27.74 27.71 26.20
CA LEU A 262 26.68 27.37 25.26
C LEU A 262 25.70 26.36 25.84
N ALA A 263 26.21 25.30 26.48
CA ALA A 263 25.38 24.28 27.11
C ALA A 263 24.48 24.85 28.20
N LYS A 264 25.00 25.75 29.05
CA LYS A 264 24.23 26.45 30.10
C LYS A 264 23.15 27.37 29.51
N ASN A 265 23.48 28.09 28.44
CA ASN A 265 22.56 29.05 27.80
C ASN A 265 21.37 28.38 27.09
N LEU A 266 21.50 27.10 26.75
CA LEU A 266 20.48 26.30 26.04
C LEU A 266 19.80 25.25 26.94
N GLU A 267 20.23 25.13 28.20
CA GLU A 267 19.73 24.12 29.12
C GLU A 267 18.23 24.28 29.42
N ASP A 268 17.78 25.51 29.65
CA ASP A 268 16.40 25.79 30.01
C ASP A 268 15.42 25.39 28.88
N ILE A 269 15.73 25.79 27.65
CA ILE A 269 14.95 25.41 26.47
C ILE A 269 15.09 23.92 26.14
N GLY A 270 16.26 23.34 26.36
CA GLY A 270 16.51 21.92 26.21
C GLY A 270 15.69 21.05 27.17
N ARG A 271 15.53 21.50 28.42
CA ARG A 271 14.66 20.86 29.41
C ARG A 271 13.19 20.93 29.01
N GLU A 272 12.74 22.03 28.42
CA GLU A 272 11.38 22.11 27.86
C GLU A 272 11.16 21.13 26.70
N ILE A 273 12.16 20.94 25.84
CA ILE A 273 12.12 19.92 24.78
C ILE A 273 12.12 18.50 25.38
N ALA A 274 12.90 18.27 26.44
CA ALA A 274 12.94 16.98 27.13
C ALA A 274 11.57 16.60 27.73
N LYS A 275 10.83 17.56 28.32
CA LYS A 275 9.45 17.35 28.79
C LYS A 275 8.51 16.90 27.67
N LYS A 276 8.72 17.40 26.44
CA LYS A 276 7.92 16.98 25.26
C LYS A 276 8.19 15.53 24.83
N CYS A 277 9.27 14.91 25.30
CA CYS A 277 9.54 13.50 25.02
C CYS A 277 8.58 12.56 25.77
N LYS A 278 7.82 13.04 26.75
CA LYS A 278 6.86 12.25 27.57
C LYS A 278 7.50 10.95 28.10
N GLY A 279 8.76 11.05 28.54
CA GLY A 279 9.51 9.91 29.07
C GLY A 279 9.92 8.83 28.06
N LEU A 280 9.83 9.08 26.74
CA LEU A 280 10.24 8.14 25.69
C LEU A 280 11.75 8.30 25.36
N PRO A 281 12.60 7.30 25.64
CA PRO A 281 14.06 7.41 25.42
C PRO A 281 14.43 7.61 23.95
N LEU A 282 13.69 6.99 23.02
CA LEU A 282 13.95 7.12 21.58
C LEU A 282 13.61 8.53 21.06
N ALA A 283 12.59 9.18 21.62
CA ALA A 283 12.24 10.56 21.28
C ALA A 283 13.36 11.51 21.74
N ALA A 284 13.82 11.35 23.00
CA ALA A 284 14.93 12.13 23.54
C ALA A 284 16.22 11.99 22.73
N LYS A 285 16.59 10.74 22.35
CA LYS A 285 17.77 10.48 21.51
C LYS A 285 17.66 11.12 20.13
N THR A 286 16.49 11.02 19.50
CA THR A 286 16.24 11.58 18.16
C THR A 286 16.34 13.11 18.19
N LEU A 287 15.66 13.75 19.16
CA LEU A 287 15.69 15.20 19.31
C LEU A 287 17.08 15.71 19.65
N GLY A 288 17.81 15.04 20.55
CA GLY A 288 19.19 15.39 20.84
C GLY A 288 20.09 15.32 19.60
N GLY A 289 19.91 14.31 18.75
CA GLY A 289 20.61 14.22 17.47
C GLY A 289 20.30 15.38 16.50
N LEU A 290 19.04 15.83 16.45
CA LEU A 290 18.63 16.99 15.63
C LEU A 290 19.21 18.30 16.16
N LEU A 291 19.32 18.43 17.47
CA LEU A 291 19.84 19.62 18.14
C LEU A 291 21.35 19.78 18.03
N ARG A 292 22.08 18.72 17.65
CA ARG A 292 23.55 18.71 17.56
C ARG A 292 24.15 19.81 16.69
N GLU A 293 23.49 20.10 15.57
CA GLU A 293 23.93 21.12 14.60
C GLU A 293 23.35 22.51 14.92
N LYS A 294 22.62 22.66 16.03
CA LYS A 294 21.91 23.90 16.40
C LYS A 294 22.63 24.60 17.52
N LYS A 295 23.19 25.78 17.22
CA LYS A 295 24.05 26.54 18.16
C LYS A 295 23.36 27.78 18.73
N THR A 296 22.16 28.11 18.27
CA THR A 296 21.45 29.31 18.73
C THR A 296 20.14 28.97 19.44
N ARG A 297 19.76 29.81 20.40
CA ARG A 297 18.50 29.67 21.15
C ARG A 297 17.27 29.70 20.24
N ASN A 298 17.30 30.51 19.18
CA ASN A 298 16.20 30.61 18.21
C ASN A 298 15.97 29.30 17.45
N GLU A 299 17.04 28.58 17.11
CA GLU A 299 16.93 27.28 16.46
C GLU A 299 16.36 26.20 17.40
N TRP A 300 16.77 26.22 18.66
CA TRP A 300 16.19 25.34 19.68
C TRP A 300 14.72 25.67 19.93
N GLN A 301 14.34 26.95 19.89
CA GLN A 301 12.94 27.39 20.01
C GLN A 301 12.10 26.94 18.82
N SER A 302 12.66 26.91 17.62
CA SER A 302 11.99 26.36 16.44
C SER A 302 11.67 24.86 16.62
N ILE A 303 12.62 24.08 17.15
CA ILE A 303 12.43 22.65 17.46
C ILE A 303 11.41 22.44 18.58
N LEU A 304 11.46 23.26 19.63
CA LEU A 304 10.46 23.24 20.70
C LEU A 304 9.06 23.54 20.16
N ASN A 305 8.90 24.56 19.32
CA ASN A 305 7.62 24.93 18.72
C ASN A 305 7.09 23.84 17.78
N MET A 306 7.97 23.14 17.04
CA MET A 306 7.59 21.95 16.28
C MET A 306 7.08 20.81 17.17
N ALA A 307 7.60 20.70 18.40
CA ALA A 307 7.17 19.69 19.38
C ALA A 307 5.89 20.07 20.18
N VAL A 308 5.36 21.29 20.02
CA VAL A 308 4.19 21.80 20.78
C VAL A 308 2.84 21.40 20.16
N ASP A 309 2.77 20.89 18.92
CA ASP A 309 1.50 20.41 18.33
C ASP A 309 1.12 19.03 18.90
N ASP A 310 0.53 19.05 20.11
CA ASP A 310 0.17 17.94 21.00
C ASP A 310 -1.00 17.08 20.49
N ARG A 311 -0.97 16.68 19.21
CA ARG A 311 -1.88 15.65 18.65
C ARG A 311 -1.16 14.59 17.81
N SER A 312 0.17 14.48 17.87
CA SER A 312 0.95 13.56 17.04
C SER A 312 1.58 12.39 17.80
N GLU A 313 0.81 11.32 18.06
CA GLU A 313 1.41 9.98 18.16
C GLU A 313 1.81 9.49 16.75
N LYS A 314 2.83 10.13 16.16
CA LYS A 314 3.76 9.52 15.20
C LYS A 314 4.80 10.57 14.79
N TRP A 315 6.00 10.43 15.32
CA TRP A 315 7.19 11.07 14.76
C TRP A 315 7.35 10.60 13.31
N ARG A 316 7.11 11.49 12.36
CA ARG A 316 7.65 11.38 11.00
C ARG A 316 8.75 12.43 10.89
N LEU A 317 9.96 11.96 10.59
CA LEU A 317 11.04 12.79 10.09
C LEU A 317 10.56 13.53 8.82
N ASP A 318 11.02 14.78 8.76
CA ASP A 318 10.98 15.75 7.66
C ASP A 318 9.69 16.57 7.48
N SER A 319 9.74 17.83 7.94
CA SER A 319 9.00 18.99 7.42
C SER A 319 9.79 20.30 7.76
N PRO A 320 9.49 21.47 7.18
CA PRO A 320 10.18 21.98 5.99
C PRO A 320 10.74 23.40 6.23
N SER A 321 12.06 23.56 6.27
CA SER A 321 12.69 24.90 6.24
C SER A 321 13.70 25.07 5.10
N SER A 322 13.72 24.15 4.12
CA SER A 322 14.43 24.36 2.86
C SER A 322 13.49 24.07 1.70
N SER A 323 13.20 25.12 0.92
CA SER A 323 12.39 25.12 -0.32
C SER A 323 12.93 24.23 -1.45
N SER A 324 13.89 23.33 -1.17
CA SER A 324 14.41 22.31 -2.07
C SER A 324 13.96 20.89 -1.75
N SER A 325 13.46 20.60 -0.54
CA SER A 325 13.28 19.22 -0.06
C SER A 325 11.92 18.59 -0.42
N THR A 326 10.88 19.40 -0.62
CA THR A 326 9.55 18.90 -1.05
C THR A 326 9.54 18.41 -2.49
N ARG A 327 10.53 18.78 -3.32
CA ARG A 327 10.63 18.37 -4.74
C ARG A 327 10.96 16.88 -4.94
N ARG A 328 11.14 16.09 -3.88
CA ARG A 328 11.59 14.68 -3.93
C ARG A 328 10.74 13.72 -3.09
N ALA A 329 9.60 14.16 -2.55
CA ALA A 329 8.79 13.30 -1.69
C ALA A 329 8.02 12.26 -2.52
N HIS A 330 8.45 11.00 -2.43
CA HIS A 330 7.74 9.87 -3.06
C HIS A 330 6.57 9.37 -2.21
N HIS A 331 6.59 9.59 -0.90
CA HIS A 331 5.58 9.09 0.02
C HIS A 331 5.17 10.18 1.02
N LEU A 332 3.90 10.61 0.96
CA LEU A 332 3.37 11.68 1.78
C LEU A 332 2.21 11.17 2.63
N ARG A 333 2.18 11.58 3.91
CA ARG A 333 0.99 11.44 4.76
C ARG A 333 0.61 12.82 5.24
N LEU A 334 -0.58 13.27 4.87
CA LEU A 334 -1.11 14.55 5.28
C LEU A 334 -2.08 14.34 6.43
N ARG A 335 -2.02 15.22 7.42
CA ARG A 335 -3.10 15.37 8.38
C ARG A 335 -3.84 16.65 8.04
N MET A 336 -5.09 16.51 7.66
CA MET A 336 -6.01 17.61 7.36
C MET A 336 -6.72 17.98 8.67
N LYS A 337 -6.62 19.25 9.07
CA LYS A 337 -7.49 19.83 10.11
C LYS A 337 -8.59 20.62 9.36
N GLU A 338 -9.74 20.81 9.98
CA GLU A 338 -10.88 21.58 9.42
C GLU A 338 -10.38 22.89 8.77
N ASP A 339 -10.91 23.18 7.57
CA ASP A 339 -10.76 24.42 6.81
C ASP A 339 -9.35 24.86 6.34
N TYR A 340 -8.48 23.93 5.96
CA TYR A 340 -7.26 24.30 5.21
C TYR A 340 -7.38 23.98 3.71
N GLU A 341 -7.18 25.02 2.88
CA GLU A 341 -6.89 24.93 1.44
C GLU A 341 -5.51 24.28 1.19
N ILE A 342 -5.29 23.04 1.66
CA ILE A 342 -4.01 22.31 1.51
C ILE A 342 -3.68 22.09 0.02
N LEU A 343 -4.69 22.18 -0.85
CA LEU A 343 -4.58 22.05 -2.30
C LEU A 343 -4.63 23.41 -3.02
N SER A 344 -4.28 24.50 -2.32
CA SER A 344 -3.92 25.78 -2.95
C SER A 344 -2.68 25.58 -3.83
N ALA A 345 -2.59 26.34 -4.94
CA ALA A 345 -1.61 26.12 -6.00
C ALA A 345 -0.14 26.14 -5.53
N ASP A 346 0.13 26.85 -4.43
CA ASP A 346 1.46 27.06 -3.85
C ASP A 346 1.90 25.92 -2.93
N SER A 347 0.96 25.22 -2.29
CA SER A 347 1.24 24.09 -1.37
C SER A 347 1.58 22.79 -2.11
N ILE A 348 1.30 22.73 -3.42
CA ILE A 348 1.41 21.53 -4.25
C ILE A 348 2.69 21.51 -5.12
N ILE A 349 3.67 22.39 -4.85
CA ILE A 349 4.94 22.39 -5.59
C ILE A 349 5.81 21.23 -5.10
N GLY A 350 6.12 20.25 -5.97
CA GLY A 350 6.99 19.12 -5.66
C GLY A 350 6.33 17.74 -5.57
N ILE A 351 5.02 17.63 -5.80
CA ILE A 351 4.31 16.33 -5.76
C ILE A 351 4.32 15.59 -7.10
N GLU A 352 5.01 16.09 -8.11
CA GLU A 352 5.00 15.52 -9.46
C GLU A 352 5.52 14.07 -9.45
N LYS A 353 6.42 13.75 -8.52
CA LYS A 353 6.99 12.41 -8.31
C LYS A 353 6.31 11.63 -7.18
N LEU A 354 5.18 12.10 -6.65
CA LEU A 354 4.51 11.45 -5.53
C LEU A 354 3.96 10.08 -5.95
N ARG A 355 4.32 9.03 -5.18
CA ARG A 355 3.88 7.65 -5.38
C ARG A 355 2.84 7.19 -4.37
N SER A 356 2.86 7.72 -3.14
CA SER A 356 1.79 7.42 -2.19
C SER A 356 1.33 8.66 -1.47
N LEU A 357 0.02 8.83 -1.41
CA LEU A 357 -0.65 9.84 -0.60
C LEU A 357 -1.59 9.15 0.37
N VAL A 358 -1.40 9.44 1.64
CA VAL A 358 -2.32 9.06 2.70
C VAL A 358 -2.82 10.34 3.36
N THR A 359 -4.12 10.54 3.45
CA THR A 359 -4.68 11.64 4.23
C THR A 359 -5.36 11.12 5.49
N ILE A 360 -5.44 12.00 6.49
CA ILE A 360 -6.10 11.73 7.78
C ILE A 360 -6.73 13.05 8.23
N GLY A 361 -7.98 13.05 8.64
CA GLY A 361 -8.63 14.27 9.12
C GLY A 361 -10.12 14.24 8.87
N GLY A 362 -10.93 14.78 9.79
CA GLY A 362 -12.38 14.90 9.64
C GLY A 362 -12.75 16.13 8.82
N CYS A 363 -12.37 16.16 7.54
CA CYS A 363 -12.71 17.25 6.64
C CYS A 363 -13.26 16.73 5.31
N GLU A 364 -14.05 17.56 4.64
CA GLU A 364 -14.56 17.26 3.30
C GLU A 364 -13.55 17.73 2.23
N LEU A 365 -13.24 16.86 1.27
CA LEU A 365 -12.43 17.19 0.09
C LEU A 365 -13.34 17.48 -1.11
N SER A 366 -13.20 18.68 -1.68
CA SER A 366 -13.90 19.06 -2.92
C SER A 366 -13.27 18.42 -4.16
N GLY A 367 -14.07 18.21 -5.20
CA GLY A 367 -13.59 17.68 -6.48
C GLY A 367 -12.57 18.58 -7.16
N GLU A 368 -12.69 19.91 -7.02
CA GLU A 368 -11.71 20.86 -7.56
C GLU A 368 -10.31 20.64 -6.96
N ALA A 369 -10.26 20.39 -5.64
CA ALA A 369 -9.02 20.13 -4.94
C ALA A 369 -8.38 18.81 -5.43
N LEU A 370 -9.18 17.74 -5.54
CA LEU A 370 -8.74 16.47 -6.11
C LEU A 370 -8.32 16.60 -7.58
N GLN A 371 -8.98 17.46 -8.35
CA GLN A 371 -8.66 17.70 -9.74
C GLN A 371 -7.26 18.31 -9.87
N LYS A 372 -6.93 19.31 -9.03
CA LYS A 372 -5.60 19.92 -8.96
C LYS A 372 -4.54 18.88 -8.58
N LEU A 373 -4.84 18.03 -7.61
CA LEU A 373 -3.97 16.94 -7.18
C LEU A 373 -3.69 15.96 -8.33
N PHE A 374 -4.72 15.44 -8.99
CA PHE A 374 -4.60 14.40 -10.03
C PHE A 374 -3.92 14.93 -11.30
N LYS A 375 -4.07 16.22 -11.61
CA LYS A 375 -3.34 16.86 -12.73
C LYS A 375 -1.82 16.86 -12.52
N ARG A 376 -1.35 16.89 -11.27
CA ARG A 376 0.08 16.97 -10.93
C ARG A 376 0.69 15.62 -10.52
N ALA A 377 0.02 14.83 -9.67
CA ALA A 377 0.55 13.59 -9.09
C ALA A 377 0.41 12.37 -9.99
N LYS A 378 0.95 12.41 -11.22
CA LYS A 378 0.69 11.38 -12.24
C LYS A 378 1.24 9.99 -11.89
N TYR A 379 2.30 9.91 -11.08
CA TYR A 379 2.96 8.64 -10.71
C TYR A 379 2.39 7.99 -9.43
N LEU A 380 1.21 8.45 -8.99
CA LEU A 380 0.59 7.97 -7.78
C LEU A 380 0.18 6.49 -7.91
N ARG A 381 0.63 5.67 -6.96
CA ARG A 381 0.37 4.23 -6.85
C ARG A 381 -0.57 3.89 -5.71
N LEU A 382 -0.55 4.70 -4.64
CA LEU A 382 -1.40 4.51 -3.47
C LEU A 382 -2.07 5.84 -3.11
N LEU A 383 -3.40 5.81 -3.07
CA LEU A 383 -4.23 6.90 -2.58
C LEU A 383 -5.16 6.37 -1.50
N ASP A 384 -4.99 6.86 -0.27
CA ASP A 384 -5.80 6.44 0.87
C ASP A 384 -6.34 7.65 1.64
N PHE A 385 -7.66 7.83 1.62
CA PHE A 385 -8.35 8.87 2.38
C PHE A 385 -8.95 8.39 3.72
N ALA A 386 -8.89 7.08 3.99
CA ALA A 386 -9.66 6.42 5.05
C ALA A 386 -8.79 5.61 6.03
N LEU A 387 -7.53 6.02 6.22
CA LEU A 387 -6.50 5.23 6.90
C LEU A 387 -6.81 4.92 8.40
N LEU A 388 -7.85 5.50 9.00
CA LEU A 388 -8.25 5.27 10.40
C LEU A 388 -9.78 5.09 10.55
N ARG A 389 -10.30 3.91 10.21
CA ARG A 389 -11.74 3.51 10.28
C ARG A 389 -12.43 3.64 11.66
N TYR A 390 -11.70 4.01 12.71
CA TYR A 390 -12.20 4.00 14.10
C TYR A 390 -12.25 5.37 14.76
N PHE A 391 -11.89 6.44 14.05
CA PHE A 391 -11.97 7.80 14.55
C PHE A 391 -12.95 8.60 13.68
N ARG A 392 -13.68 9.55 14.28
CA ARG A 392 -14.55 10.55 13.60
C ARG A 392 -13.78 11.47 12.61
N ASP A 393 -12.58 11.10 12.20
CA ASP A 393 -11.59 11.92 11.50
C ASP A 393 -11.21 11.31 10.12
N SER A 394 -12.16 10.73 9.39
CA SER A 394 -11.97 10.30 7.98
C SER A 394 -12.20 11.47 7.03
N VAL A 395 -11.45 11.49 5.92
CA VAL A 395 -11.62 12.53 4.91
C VAL A 395 -12.78 12.12 4.01
N GLU A 396 -13.87 12.88 4.05
CA GLU A 396 -15.04 12.63 3.21
C GLU A 396 -14.79 13.18 1.80
N VAL A 397 -14.97 12.35 0.79
CA VAL A 397 -14.90 12.78 -0.61
C VAL A 397 -16.31 12.95 -1.17
N LYS A 398 -16.64 14.15 -1.65
CA LYS A 398 -17.94 14.43 -2.25
C LYS A 398 -18.05 13.94 -3.68
N GLU A 399 -17.01 14.17 -4.47
CA GLU A 399 -16.96 13.83 -5.88
C GLU A 399 -15.53 13.46 -6.29
N ILE A 400 -15.40 12.52 -7.21
CA ILE A 400 -14.11 12.15 -7.80
C ILE A 400 -14.06 12.72 -9.22
N PRO A 401 -13.09 13.59 -9.55
CA PRO A 401 -12.98 14.17 -10.89
C PRO A 401 -12.46 13.18 -11.92
N ASN A 402 -12.88 13.33 -13.18
CA ASN A 402 -12.55 12.46 -14.32
C ASN A 402 -11.03 12.35 -14.57
N GLU A 403 -10.22 13.32 -14.12
CA GLU A 403 -8.76 13.23 -14.16
C GLU A 403 -8.18 12.03 -13.42
N ILE A 404 -8.95 11.36 -12.56
CA ILE A 404 -8.52 10.11 -11.92
C ILE A 404 -8.07 9.07 -12.96
N GLY A 405 -8.69 9.01 -14.14
CA GLY A 405 -8.29 8.10 -15.22
C GLY A 405 -6.90 8.35 -15.78
N LYS A 406 -6.28 9.51 -15.48
CA LYS A 406 -4.89 9.83 -15.86
C LYS A 406 -3.86 9.20 -14.91
N LEU A 407 -4.29 8.69 -13.75
CA LEU A 407 -3.43 8.08 -12.74
C LEU A 407 -3.16 6.59 -13.04
N ILE A 408 -2.68 6.27 -14.25
CA ILE A 408 -2.48 4.89 -14.73
C ILE A 408 -1.55 4.04 -13.85
N HIS A 409 -0.75 4.69 -13.00
CA HIS A 409 0.13 4.06 -12.01
C HIS A 409 -0.61 3.66 -10.72
N LEU A 410 -1.89 4.02 -10.54
CA LEU A 410 -2.63 3.71 -9.33
C LEU A 410 -2.82 2.19 -9.18
N ARG A 411 -2.54 1.68 -7.98
CA ARG A 411 -2.66 0.27 -7.58
C ARG A 411 -3.62 0.10 -6.41
N TYR A 412 -3.69 1.11 -5.55
CA TYR A 412 -4.51 1.11 -4.35
C TYR A 412 -5.28 2.42 -4.26
N LEU A 413 -6.60 2.31 -4.22
CA LEU A 413 -7.53 3.41 -4.01
C LEU A 413 -8.47 3.07 -2.86
N ASN A 414 -8.41 3.88 -1.80
CA ASN A 414 -9.30 3.74 -0.65
C ASN A 414 -10.07 5.05 -0.45
N LEU A 415 -11.37 4.99 -0.76
CA LEU A 415 -12.36 6.07 -0.63
C LEU A 415 -13.36 5.80 0.51
N SER A 416 -13.08 4.83 1.37
CA SER A 416 -14.03 4.37 2.41
C SER A 416 -14.52 5.53 3.29
N ASP A 417 -15.73 5.41 3.83
CA ASP A 417 -16.42 6.39 4.69
C ASP A 417 -16.72 7.74 3.96
N SER A 418 -16.68 7.76 2.62
CA SER A 418 -17.13 8.91 1.82
C SER A 418 -18.65 8.89 1.66
N LYS A 419 -19.36 9.29 2.70
CA LYS A 419 -20.83 9.20 2.79
C LYS A 419 -21.58 9.99 1.74
N ASN A 420 -21.00 11.13 1.33
CA ASN A 420 -21.58 12.05 0.36
C ASN A 420 -21.20 11.73 -1.11
N LEU A 421 -20.41 10.69 -1.34
CA LEU A 421 -20.03 10.25 -2.69
C LEU A 421 -21.20 9.53 -3.36
N SER A 422 -21.85 10.17 -4.33
CA SER A 422 -23.02 9.60 -5.00
C SER A 422 -22.69 8.64 -6.15
N GLU A 423 -21.62 8.92 -6.89
CA GLU A 423 -21.18 8.11 -8.02
C GLU A 423 -19.66 8.17 -8.19
N LEU A 424 -19.11 7.16 -8.86
CA LEU A 424 -17.75 7.16 -9.35
C LEU A 424 -17.73 7.52 -10.84
N PRO A 425 -16.76 8.30 -11.34
CA PRO A 425 -16.64 8.57 -12.76
C PRO A 425 -16.23 7.32 -13.54
N GLU A 426 -16.71 7.19 -14.78
CA GLU A 426 -16.34 6.07 -15.68
C GLU A 426 -14.84 5.99 -15.94
N GLU A 427 -14.13 7.12 -15.84
CA GLU A 427 -12.68 7.19 -16.01
C GLU A 427 -11.90 6.38 -14.96
N ILE A 428 -12.51 5.96 -13.84
CA ILE A 428 -11.88 4.96 -12.94
C ILE A 428 -11.56 3.67 -13.69
N CYS A 429 -12.37 3.29 -14.69
CA CYS A 429 -12.18 2.07 -15.48
C CYS A 429 -10.95 2.13 -16.39
N GLU A 430 -10.34 3.31 -16.56
CA GLU A 430 -9.07 3.47 -17.29
C GLU A 430 -7.86 3.08 -16.42
N LEU A 431 -8.05 2.86 -15.12
CA LEU A 431 -7.02 2.41 -14.18
C LEU A 431 -6.76 0.90 -14.28
N LYS A 432 -6.32 0.42 -15.45
CA LYS A 432 -6.12 -1.01 -15.76
C LYS A 432 -5.20 -1.77 -14.80
N ASN A 433 -4.36 -1.05 -14.07
CA ASN A 433 -3.41 -1.61 -13.11
C ASN A 433 -3.91 -1.56 -11.65
N LEU A 434 -5.10 -1.01 -11.38
CA LEU A 434 -5.67 -0.94 -10.05
C LEU A 434 -5.86 -2.36 -9.50
N GLN A 435 -5.40 -2.60 -8.26
CA GLN A 435 -5.45 -3.89 -7.59
C GLN A 435 -6.39 -3.89 -6.39
N TYR A 436 -6.57 -2.73 -5.76
CA TYR A 436 -7.38 -2.57 -4.57
C TYR A 436 -8.28 -1.35 -4.72
N LEU A 437 -9.59 -1.56 -4.62
CA LEU A 437 -10.61 -0.52 -4.57
C LEU A 437 -11.48 -0.74 -3.34
N SER A 438 -11.44 0.20 -2.39
CA SER A 438 -12.28 0.16 -1.20
C SER A 438 -13.21 1.36 -1.16
N LEU A 439 -14.50 1.04 -1.10
CA LEU A 439 -15.65 1.94 -1.00
C LEU A 439 -16.45 1.64 0.27
N TYR A 440 -15.82 1.00 1.26
CA TYR A 440 -16.45 0.59 2.51
C TYR A 440 -17.18 1.78 3.17
N ASP A 441 -18.42 1.60 3.62
CA ASP A 441 -19.26 2.65 4.21
C ASP A 441 -19.47 3.91 3.34
N CYS A 442 -19.32 3.83 2.01
CA CYS A 442 -19.78 4.88 1.09
C CYS A 442 -21.30 4.79 0.91
N CYS A 443 -22.05 5.25 1.91
CA CYS A 443 -23.49 5.04 2.00
C CYS A 443 -24.32 5.72 0.88
N GLY A 444 -23.85 6.87 0.39
CA GLY A 444 -24.51 7.62 -0.68
C GLY A 444 -24.27 7.06 -2.08
N LEU A 445 -23.37 6.09 -2.25
CA LEU A 445 -22.97 5.58 -3.56
C LEU A 445 -24.10 4.80 -4.21
N GLU A 446 -24.65 5.29 -5.33
CA GLU A 446 -25.82 4.70 -5.97
C GLU A 446 -25.49 3.62 -7.02
N LYS A 447 -24.36 3.76 -7.71
CA LYS A 447 -23.91 2.87 -8.79
C LYS A 447 -22.39 2.76 -8.82
N LEU A 448 -21.90 1.62 -9.29
CA LEU A 448 -20.51 1.44 -9.75
C LEU A 448 -20.43 1.79 -11.25
N PRO A 449 -19.24 2.14 -11.77
CA PRO A 449 -19.09 2.45 -13.19
C PRO A 449 -19.34 1.19 -14.05
N ASP A 450 -19.99 1.35 -15.19
CA ASP A 450 -20.41 0.25 -16.05
C ASP A 450 -19.21 -0.45 -16.70
N GLY A 451 -18.12 0.27 -17.00
CA GLY A 451 -16.90 -0.27 -17.62
C GLY A 451 -15.95 -1.01 -16.68
N ILE A 452 -16.41 -1.44 -15.50
CA ILE A 452 -15.55 -2.02 -14.45
C ILE A 452 -14.78 -3.26 -14.92
N GLU A 453 -15.25 -3.97 -15.96
CA GLU A 453 -14.57 -5.12 -16.56
C GLU A 453 -13.18 -4.79 -17.10
N LYS A 454 -12.88 -3.51 -17.35
CA LYS A 454 -11.56 -3.05 -17.80
C LYS A 454 -10.50 -3.14 -16.69
N LEU A 455 -10.90 -3.25 -15.42
CA LEU A 455 -10.00 -3.34 -14.27
C LEU A 455 -9.41 -4.75 -14.10
N ILE A 456 -8.83 -5.31 -15.15
CA ILE A 456 -8.38 -6.71 -15.25
C ILE A 456 -7.38 -7.15 -14.16
N ASN A 457 -6.68 -6.21 -13.53
CA ASN A 457 -5.73 -6.47 -12.43
C ASN A 457 -6.34 -6.30 -11.03
N LEU A 458 -7.64 -5.99 -10.92
CA LEU A 458 -8.32 -5.80 -9.64
C LEU A 458 -8.34 -7.11 -8.86
N ARG A 459 -7.93 -7.03 -7.59
CA ARG A 459 -7.83 -8.17 -6.67
C ARG A 459 -8.78 -8.02 -5.49
N TYR A 460 -9.05 -6.80 -5.05
CA TYR A 460 -9.90 -6.51 -3.90
C TYR A 460 -10.90 -5.43 -4.29
N LEU A 461 -12.18 -5.75 -4.21
CA LEU A 461 -13.29 -4.82 -4.34
C LEU A 461 -14.11 -4.88 -3.05
N HIS A 462 -14.10 -3.79 -2.29
CA HIS A 462 -14.83 -3.69 -1.03
C HIS A 462 -15.93 -2.65 -1.12
N THR A 463 -17.16 -3.09 -0.88
CA THR A 463 -18.41 -2.31 -1.03
C THR A 463 -19.39 -2.58 0.12
N TRP A 464 -18.92 -3.24 1.19
CA TRP A 464 -19.68 -3.35 2.43
C TRP A 464 -20.04 -1.95 2.97
N GLY A 465 -21.25 -1.77 3.50
CA GLY A 465 -21.73 -0.47 3.96
C GLY A 465 -22.16 0.51 2.86
N CYS A 466 -22.04 0.15 1.58
CA CYS A 466 -22.66 0.91 0.49
C CYS A 466 -24.17 0.60 0.42
N TRP A 467 -24.97 1.24 1.29
CA TRP A 467 -26.42 0.97 1.35
C TRP A 467 -27.20 1.59 0.17
N GLY A 468 -26.70 2.69 -0.41
CA GLY A 468 -27.30 3.32 -1.59
C GLY A 468 -27.11 2.53 -2.89
N LEU A 469 -26.21 1.54 -2.92
CA LEU A 469 -25.83 0.85 -4.15
C LEU A 469 -27.01 0.01 -4.68
N LYS A 470 -27.48 0.34 -5.87
CA LYS A 470 -28.72 -0.23 -6.44
C LYS A 470 -28.49 -1.59 -7.09
N TYR A 471 -27.37 -1.76 -7.78
CA TYR A 471 -26.97 -2.98 -8.48
C TYR A 471 -25.46 -3.02 -8.61
N TYR A 472 -24.92 -4.19 -8.94
CA TYR A 472 -23.53 -4.35 -9.39
C TYR A 472 -23.53 -4.55 -10.91
N PRO A 473 -22.58 -3.98 -11.67
CA PRO A 473 -22.49 -4.20 -13.10
C PRO A 473 -22.01 -5.63 -13.40
N LYS A 474 -22.58 -6.27 -14.42
CA LYS A 474 -22.20 -7.64 -14.86
C LYS A 474 -20.71 -7.79 -15.21
N GLY A 475 -20.07 -6.68 -15.58
CA GLY A 475 -18.65 -6.61 -15.94
C GLY A 475 -17.71 -7.19 -14.87
N ILE A 476 -18.13 -7.19 -13.60
CA ILE A 476 -17.39 -7.81 -12.49
C ILE A 476 -17.09 -9.30 -12.75
N GLY A 477 -17.98 -10.02 -13.45
CA GLY A 477 -17.76 -11.43 -13.79
C GLY A 477 -16.56 -11.69 -14.71
N ARG A 478 -16.00 -10.64 -15.33
CA ARG A 478 -14.79 -10.70 -16.17
C ARG A 478 -13.49 -10.46 -15.38
N LEU A 479 -13.57 -10.09 -14.10
CA LEU A 479 -12.42 -9.79 -13.25
C LEU A 479 -11.79 -11.07 -12.68
N THR A 480 -11.18 -11.88 -13.54
CA THR A 480 -10.62 -13.20 -13.16
C THR A 480 -9.48 -13.14 -12.14
N SER A 481 -8.83 -11.98 -11.98
CA SER A 481 -7.81 -11.72 -10.95
C SER A 481 -8.40 -11.43 -9.56
N LEU A 482 -9.72 -11.28 -9.44
CA LEU A 482 -10.39 -10.86 -8.22
C LEU A 482 -10.28 -11.95 -7.15
N ARG A 483 -9.80 -11.54 -5.98
CA ARG A 483 -9.51 -12.39 -4.82
C ARG A 483 -10.49 -12.16 -3.69
N GLU A 484 -10.95 -10.92 -3.51
CA GLU A 484 -11.93 -10.57 -2.51
C GLU A 484 -13.01 -9.69 -3.14
N LEU A 485 -14.25 -10.14 -2.98
CA LEU A 485 -15.49 -9.42 -3.23
C LEU A 485 -16.30 -9.58 -1.95
N ASP A 486 -16.31 -8.55 -1.11
CA ASP A 486 -16.87 -8.65 0.24
C ASP A 486 -18.40 -8.76 0.24
N ARG A 487 -19.05 -8.06 -0.71
CA ARG A 487 -20.50 -7.99 -0.87
C ARG A 487 -20.90 -7.86 -2.33
N VAL A 488 -21.98 -8.53 -2.73
CA VAL A 488 -22.62 -8.33 -4.04
C VAL A 488 -24.15 -8.41 -3.93
N ILE A 489 -24.84 -7.59 -4.73
CA ILE A 489 -26.26 -7.76 -5.02
C ILE A 489 -26.34 -8.53 -6.33
N ALA A 490 -26.90 -9.74 -6.28
CA ALA A 490 -26.92 -10.66 -7.41
C ALA A 490 -28.36 -10.98 -7.81
N ARG A 491 -28.67 -10.80 -9.10
CA ARG A 491 -29.91 -11.31 -9.69
C ARG A 491 -29.87 -12.84 -9.67
N VAL A 492 -30.90 -13.46 -9.10
CA VAL A 492 -31.02 -14.94 -9.03
C VAL A 492 -32.13 -15.51 -9.91
N GLY A 493 -32.89 -14.68 -10.63
CA GLY A 493 -33.99 -15.14 -11.49
C GLY A 493 -34.39 -14.15 -12.59
N ASP A 494 -35.35 -14.56 -13.41
CA ASP A 494 -35.80 -13.79 -14.59
C ASP A 494 -36.88 -12.75 -14.24
N ASP A 495 -37.45 -12.84 -13.04
CA ASP A 495 -38.42 -11.87 -12.53
C ASP A 495 -37.71 -10.59 -12.07
N SER A 496 -38.20 -9.44 -12.56
CA SER A 496 -37.74 -8.14 -12.07
C SER A 496 -37.87 -8.06 -10.55
N PRO A 497 -36.93 -7.42 -9.82
CA PRO A 497 -36.99 -7.33 -8.36
C PRO A 497 -38.37 -6.88 -7.89
N PHE A 498 -38.96 -7.61 -6.94
CA PHE A 498 -40.23 -7.22 -6.30
C PHE A 498 -40.13 -5.85 -5.62
N THR A 499 -38.91 -5.34 -5.40
CA THR A 499 -38.67 -4.05 -4.78
C THR A 499 -38.85 -2.90 -5.77
N PHE A 500 -40.00 -2.23 -5.62
CA PHE A 500 -40.30 -0.86 -6.02
C PHE A 500 -40.29 -0.51 -7.52
N ARG A 501 -41.49 -0.58 -8.11
CA ARG A 501 -41.92 0.08 -9.36
C ARG A 501 -41.98 1.62 -9.23
N VAL A 502 -40.95 2.27 -8.69
CA VAL A 502 -40.89 3.74 -8.68
C VAL A 502 -39.74 4.20 -9.58
N LYS A 503 -40.11 4.48 -10.84
CA LYS A 503 -39.32 5.19 -11.86
C LYS A 503 -37.96 4.56 -12.24
N ARG A 504 -37.95 3.31 -12.70
CA ARG A 504 -36.88 2.82 -13.61
C ARG A 504 -37.31 3.09 -15.04
N ASN A 505 -36.67 4.07 -15.69
CA ASN A 505 -36.88 4.33 -17.12
C ASN A 505 -35.60 4.20 -17.96
N VAL A 506 -34.50 3.64 -17.41
CA VAL A 506 -33.19 3.66 -18.13
C VAL A 506 -32.29 2.42 -17.96
N ILE A 507 -32.44 1.58 -16.93
CA ILE A 507 -31.48 0.45 -16.73
C ILE A 507 -31.99 -0.81 -17.45
N ASN A 508 -31.20 -1.31 -18.40
CA ASN A 508 -31.43 -2.59 -19.06
C ASN A 508 -31.01 -3.72 -18.12
N HIS A 509 -31.93 -4.62 -17.75
CA HIS A 509 -31.66 -5.74 -16.83
C HIS A 509 -30.52 -6.66 -17.28
N SER A 510 -30.14 -6.60 -18.56
CA SER A 510 -29.00 -7.33 -19.10
C SER A 510 -27.64 -6.85 -18.60
N ASP A 511 -27.57 -5.73 -17.88
CA ASP A 511 -26.32 -5.10 -17.42
C ASP A 511 -26.07 -5.28 -15.91
N GLU A 512 -27.04 -5.83 -15.19
CA GLU A 512 -26.96 -6.14 -13.75
C GLU A 512 -26.22 -7.47 -13.51
N PHE A 513 -25.45 -7.54 -12.43
CA PHE A 513 -24.70 -8.71 -12.00
C PHE A 513 -25.66 -9.83 -11.57
N SER A 514 -25.50 -10.98 -12.19
CA SER A 514 -26.24 -12.20 -11.88
C SER A 514 -25.41 -13.15 -11.01
N ILE A 515 -26.08 -14.08 -10.35
CA ILE A 515 -25.39 -15.15 -9.62
C ILE A 515 -24.49 -15.98 -10.54
N GLY A 516 -24.86 -16.12 -11.81
CA GLY A 516 -24.09 -16.83 -12.82
C GLY A 516 -22.76 -16.15 -13.17
N ASP A 517 -22.64 -14.83 -13.00
CA ASP A 517 -21.41 -14.08 -13.29
C ASP A 517 -20.25 -14.42 -12.34
N LEU A 518 -20.51 -15.15 -11.26
CA LEU A 518 -19.48 -15.76 -10.43
C LEU A 518 -18.67 -16.84 -11.16
N GLU A 519 -19.13 -17.34 -12.31
CA GLU A 519 -18.57 -18.49 -13.03
C GLU A 519 -17.04 -18.51 -13.14
N ASN A 520 -16.44 -17.36 -13.48
CA ASN A 520 -15.00 -17.24 -13.77
C ASN A 520 -14.17 -16.65 -12.62
N LEU A 521 -14.79 -16.39 -11.47
CA LEU A 521 -14.13 -15.78 -10.30
C LEU A 521 -13.52 -16.87 -9.39
N ASP A 522 -12.63 -17.69 -9.95
CA ASP A 522 -12.06 -18.88 -9.29
C ASP A 522 -11.06 -18.54 -8.17
N LEU A 523 -10.47 -17.35 -8.21
CA LEU A 523 -9.49 -16.88 -7.22
C LEU A 523 -10.12 -16.28 -5.96
N LEU A 524 -11.45 -16.20 -5.88
CA LEU A 524 -12.15 -15.68 -4.71
C LEU A 524 -11.80 -16.49 -3.47
N HIS A 525 -11.45 -15.78 -2.40
CA HIS A 525 -11.03 -16.35 -1.14
C HIS A 525 -11.70 -15.70 0.06
N GLY A 526 -11.67 -16.38 1.21
CA GLY A 526 -12.18 -15.81 2.46
C GLY A 526 -13.69 -15.89 2.52
N GLN A 527 -14.37 -14.74 2.50
CA GLN A 527 -15.83 -14.65 2.70
C GLN A 527 -16.47 -13.83 1.59
N LEU A 528 -17.64 -14.26 1.11
CA LEU A 528 -18.45 -13.52 0.14
C LEU A 528 -19.87 -13.37 0.70
N TYR A 529 -20.38 -12.14 0.76
CA TYR A 529 -21.78 -11.88 1.06
C TYR A 529 -22.58 -11.73 -0.23
N ILE A 530 -23.66 -12.49 -0.38
CA ILE A 530 -24.57 -12.39 -1.52
C ILE A 530 -25.94 -11.91 -1.03
N TRP A 531 -26.40 -10.81 -1.59
CA TRP A 531 -27.78 -10.35 -1.48
C TRP A 531 -28.56 -10.82 -2.72
N PRO A 532 -29.47 -11.80 -2.60
CA PRO A 532 -30.19 -12.34 -3.74
C PRO A 532 -31.41 -11.48 -4.11
N GLU A 533 -31.38 -10.88 -5.30
CA GLU A 533 -32.45 -10.04 -5.85
C GLU A 533 -33.24 -10.79 -6.95
N GLY A 534 -34.54 -10.52 -7.08
CA GLY A 534 -35.45 -11.22 -8.00
C GLY A 534 -36.57 -12.00 -7.29
N GLY A 535 -37.48 -12.59 -8.06
CA GLY A 535 -38.59 -13.43 -7.57
C GLY A 535 -38.16 -14.88 -7.33
N SER A 536 -38.32 -15.71 -8.36
CA SER A 536 -37.93 -17.13 -8.34
C SER A 536 -36.42 -17.35 -8.55
N VAL A 537 -35.85 -18.42 -7.99
CA VAL A 537 -34.44 -18.80 -8.24
C VAL A 537 -34.35 -19.58 -9.55
N ASN A 538 -33.55 -19.09 -10.50
CA ASN A 538 -33.19 -19.80 -11.73
C ASN A 538 -32.04 -20.77 -11.42
N GLU A 539 -32.37 -22.06 -11.32
CA GLU A 539 -31.40 -23.10 -10.96
C GLU A 539 -30.20 -23.19 -11.91
N GLU A 540 -30.44 -23.07 -13.22
CA GLU A 540 -29.39 -23.19 -14.24
C GLU A 540 -28.40 -22.02 -14.17
N GLU A 541 -28.89 -20.84 -13.82
CA GLU A 541 -28.05 -19.67 -13.54
C GLU A 541 -27.26 -19.83 -12.24
N ALA A 542 -27.88 -20.33 -11.16
CA ALA A 542 -27.19 -20.59 -9.90
C ALA A 542 -26.09 -21.67 -10.05
N LYS A 543 -26.37 -22.77 -10.75
CA LYS A 543 -25.37 -23.84 -11.02
C LYS A 543 -24.14 -23.29 -11.78
N ARG A 544 -24.34 -22.30 -12.65
CA ARG A 544 -23.27 -21.64 -13.42
C ARG A 544 -22.27 -20.88 -12.55
N ALA A 545 -22.67 -20.46 -11.36
CA ALA A 545 -21.77 -19.83 -10.38
C ALA A 545 -20.58 -20.72 -10.00
N LYS A 546 -20.68 -22.04 -10.18
CA LYS A 546 -19.61 -23.03 -9.98
C LYS A 546 -18.85 -22.82 -8.66
N LEU A 547 -19.57 -22.67 -7.54
CA LEU A 547 -18.96 -22.40 -6.23
C LEU A 547 -17.97 -23.50 -5.80
N HIS A 548 -18.17 -24.75 -6.23
CA HIS A 548 -17.21 -25.85 -6.03
C HIS A 548 -15.82 -25.62 -6.64
N LYS A 549 -15.67 -24.71 -7.63
CA LYS A 549 -14.35 -24.35 -8.20
C LYS A 549 -13.60 -23.31 -7.38
N LYS A 550 -14.29 -22.58 -6.49
CA LYS A 550 -13.72 -21.50 -5.66
C LYS A 550 -13.06 -22.06 -4.42
N ARG A 551 -11.97 -22.81 -4.61
CA ARG A 551 -11.30 -23.62 -3.57
C ARG A 551 -10.81 -22.82 -2.37
N HIS A 552 -10.61 -21.51 -2.54
CA HIS A 552 -10.12 -20.63 -1.48
C HIS A 552 -11.25 -19.90 -0.73
N LEU A 553 -12.50 -20.01 -1.21
CA LEU A 553 -13.66 -19.43 -0.54
C LEU A 553 -14.03 -20.29 0.66
N ALA A 554 -13.94 -19.69 1.85
CA ALA A 554 -14.16 -20.40 3.10
C ALA A 554 -15.59 -20.23 3.63
N LYS A 555 -16.21 -19.06 3.39
CA LYS A 555 -17.56 -18.77 3.88
C LYS A 555 -18.43 -18.06 2.85
N LEU A 556 -19.68 -18.47 2.76
CA LEU A 556 -20.75 -17.76 2.06
C LEU A 556 -21.67 -17.13 3.10
N LYS A 557 -21.85 -15.82 3.03
CA LYS A 557 -22.79 -15.07 3.85
C LYS A 557 -24.05 -14.76 3.07
N LEU A 558 -25.20 -15.03 3.68
CA LEU A 558 -26.53 -14.79 3.11
C LEU A 558 -27.40 -14.04 4.13
N PRO A 559 -28.34 -13.20 3.69
CA PRO A 559 -29.21 -12.47 4.61
C PRO A 559 -30.23 -13.39 5.30
N LEU A 560 -30.62 -13.06 6.53
CA LEU A 560 -31.77 -13.65 7.24
C LEU A 560 -33.12 -13.11 6.73
N LEU A 561 -33.30 -12.99 5.42
CA LEU A 561 -34.57 -12.59 4.80
C LEU A 561 -34.98 -13.62 3.74
N ASP A 562 -36.28 -13.89 3.67
CA ASP A 562 -36.87 -14.84 2.72
C ASP A 562 -36.16 -16.21 2.73
N MET A 563 -36.17 -16.86 3.91
CA MET A 563 -35.46 -18.12 4.13
C MET A 563 -35.85 -19.21 3.12
N TYR A 564 -37.10 -19.21 2.63
CA TYR A 564 -37.54 -20.13 1.58
C TYR A 564 -36.75 -19.92 0.27
N LYS A 565 -36.59 -18.67 -0.17
CA LYS A 565 -35.76 -18.33 -1.33
C LYS A 565 -34.28 -18.63 -1.09
N ILE A 566 -33.78 -18.38 0.13
CA ILE A 566 -32.40 -18.68 0.50
C ILE A 566 -32.13 -20.19 0.44
N ASP A 567 -33.05 -21.01 0.93
CA ASP A 567 -32.93 -22.46 0.89
C ASP A 567 -32.93 -22.98 -0.56
N GLN A 568 -33.83 -22.47 -1.42
CA GLN A 568 -33.81 -22.76 -2.87
C GLN A 568 -32.49 -22.39 -3.53
N LEU A 569 -31.94 -21.21 -3.19
CA LEU A 569 -30.67 -20.75 -3.73
C LEU A 569 -29.51 -21.64 -3.27
N ILE A 570 -29.47 -22.02 -2.00
CA ILE A 570 -28.46 -22.92 -1.43
C ILE A 570 -28.48 -24.28 -2.14
N GLU A 571 -29.67 -24.83 -2.37
CA GLU A 571 -29.84 -26.09 -3.10
C GLU A 571 -29.34 -25.98 -4.54
N ALA A 572 -29.72 -24.90 -5.24
CA ALA A 572 -29.32 -24.65 -6.63
C ALA A 572 -27.82 -24.38 -6.82
N LEU A 573 -27.16 -23.74 -5.84
CA LEU A 573 -25.74 -23.39 -5.90
C LEU A 573 -24.80 -24.60 -5.81
N ASN A 574 -25.30 -25.77 -5.38
CA ASN A 574 -24.53 -27.01 -5.24
C ASN A 574 -23.22 -26.78 -4.44
N LEU A 575 -23.38 -26.36 -3.18
CA LEU A 575 -22.28 -25.91 -2.33
C LEU A 575 -21.32 -27.07 -1.98
N PRO A 576 -19.99 -26.86 -2.03
CA PRO A 576 -19.04 -27.88 -1.59
C PRO A 576 -19.06 -28.02 -0.06
N PRO A 577 -18.83 -29.22 0.51
CA PRO A 577 -18.88 -29.45 1.96
C PRO A 577 -17.90 -28.61 2.78
N SER A 578 -16.82 -28.12 2.16
CA SER A 578 -15.80 -27.29 2.78
C SER A 578 -16.23 -25.82 2.97
N LEU A 579 -17.33 -25.39 2.36
CA LEU A 579 -17.80 -24.01 2.38
C LEU A 579 -18.78 -23.80 3.54
N GLY A 580 -18.39 -22.98 4.51
CA GLY A 580 -19.27 -22.64 5.63
C GLY A 580 -20.35 -21.64 5.20
N ILE A 581 -21.59 -21.86 5.64
CA ILE A 581 -22.68 -20.90 5.46
C ILE A 581 -22.82 -20.10 6.75
N LEU A 582 -22.89 -18.78 6.62
CA LEU A 582 -23.22 -17.88 7.72
C LEU A 582 -24.43 -17.05 7.33
N TYR A 583 -25.39 -16.96 8.24
CA TYR A 583 -26.52 -16.08 8.06
C TYR A 583 -26.28 -14.76 8.79
N ASP A 584 -26.51 -13.66 8.09
CA ASP A 584 -26.35 -12.32 8.65
C ASP A 584 -27.71 -11.78 9.10
N ALA A 585 -27.79 -11.45 10.39
CA ALA A 585 -28.96 -10.86 11.02
C ALA A 585 -29.01 -9.34 10.88
N ASP A 586 -27.95 -8.72 10.35
CA ASP A 586 -27.96 -7.29 10.09
C ASP A 586 -28.90 -6.99 8.92
N THR A 587 -30.16 -6.76 9.29
CA THR A 587 -31.25 -6.36 8.39
C THR A 587 -31.30 -4.84 8.21
N THR A 588 -30.21 -4.09 8.44
CA THR A 588 -30.12 -2.67 8.01
C THR A 588 -30.11 -2.51 6.49
N VAL A 589 -30.72 -3.48 5.80
CA VAL A 589 -30.79 -3.60 4.37
C VAL A 589 -32.02 -2.83 3.90
N ARG A 590 -31.69 -1.66 3.37
CA ARG A 590 -32.52 -0.59 2.79
C ARG A 590 -33.16 0.36 3.79
#